data_AF-A0A094AC99-F1
#
_entry.id   AF-A0A094AC99-F1
#
_cell.length_a   1.000
_cell.length_b   1.000
_cell.length_c   1.000
_cell.angle_alpha   90.00
_cell.angle_beta   90.00
_cell.angle_gamma   90.00
#
_symmetry.space_group_name_H-M   'P 1'
#
loop_
_entity.id
_entity.type
_entity.pdbx_description
1 polymer ?
#
loop_
_entity_poly.entity_id
_entity_poly.type
_entity_poly.pdbx_seq_one_letter_code
_entity_poly.pdbx_strand_id
1 'polypeptide(L)'
;GTILEPQAAMLDLLGVRGSHPTNPGDNARKLARIVAAGVLAGELSLCSALAAGHLVQSHMAHNRSAPATRTSTPAPGGMATPVTLAMTGGNSERR
;
A
#
# COMPACT_ATOMS: atom_id res chain seq x y z
N GLY A 1 14.33 19.34 -17.01
CA GLY A 1 13.66 18.63 -15.90
C GLY A 1 12.75 19.54 -15.09
N THR A 2 13.29 20.64 -14.57
CA THR A 2 12.60 21.56 -13.63
C THR A 2 11.50 22.44 -14.23
N ILE A 3 11.31 22.40 -15.55
CA ILE A 3 10.26 23.14 -16.28
C ILE A 3 8.94 22.37 -16.38
N LEU A 4 8.98 21.06 -16.16
CA LEU A 4 7.81 20.20 -16.24
C LEU A 4 6.93 20.45 -15.02
N GLU A 5 5.61 20.55 -15.24
CA GLU A 5 4.64 20.94 -14.22
C GLU A 5 4.76 20.14 -12.90
N PRO A 6 4.88 18.79 -12.91
CA PRO A 6 5.00 18.03 -11.66
C PRO A 6 6.27 18.37 -10.86
N GLN A 7 7.42 18.40 -11.53
CA GLN A 7 8.71 18.71 -10.92
C GLN A 7 8.72 20.15 -10.40
N ALA A 8 8.08 21.05 -11.13
CA ALA A 8 8.04 22.45 -10.78
C ALA A 8 7.10 22.71 -9.59
N ALA A 9 5.96 22.00 -9.49
CA ALA A 9 5.10 22.02 -8.31
C ALA A 9 5.82 21.52 -7.04
N MET A 10 6.69 20.50 -7.16
CA MET A 10 7.52 20.06 -6.03
C MET A 10 8.56 21.11 -5.62
N LEU A 11 9.16 21.81 -6.59
CA LEU A 11 10.07 22.92 -6.31
C LEU A 11 9.36 24.13 -5.70
N ASP A 12 8.08 24.35 -6.06
CA ASP A 12 7.21 25.35 -5.43
C ASP A 12 6.90 24.98 -3.98
N LEU A 13 6.59 23.71 -3.70
CA LEU A 13 6.39 23.21 -2.34
C LEU A 13 7.63 23.41 -1.45
N LEU A 14 8.82 23.26 -2.01
CA LEU A 14 10.09 23.52 -1.32
C LEU A 14 10.49 25.02 -1.32
N GLY A 15 9.74 25.88 -2.03
CA GLY A 15 10.01 27.30 -2.15
C GLY A 15 11.36 27.62 -2.79
N VAL A 16 11.74 26.87 -3.83
CA VAL A 16 13.01 26.99 -4.57
C VAL A 16 12.82 26.91 -6.09
N ARG A 17 11.60 27.12 -6.60
CA ARG A 17 11.35 27.15 -8.05
C ARG A 17 12.06 28.33 -8.70
N GLY A 18 12.70 28.05 -9.83
CA GLY A 18 13.29 29.07 -10.70
C GLY A 18 14.50 29.79 -10.10
N SER A 19 14.96 30.80 -10.82
CA SER A 19 16.03 31.70 -10.38
C SER A 19 15.55 32.58 -9.23
N HIS A 20 16.42 32.81 -8.25
CA HIS A 20 16.13 33.77 -7.18
C HIS A 20 16.08 35.20 -7.77
N PRO A 21 15.08 36.02 -7.41
CA PRO A 21 14.83 37.32 -8.06
C PRO A 21 15.97 38.34 -7.86
N THR A 22 16.64 38.29 -6.70
CA THR A 22 17.69 39.27 -6.34
C THR A 22 19.10 38.69 -6.32
N ASN A 23 19.24 37.37 -6.12
CA ASN A 23 20.51 36.72 -5.80
C ASN A 23 20.65 35.41 -6.58
N PRO A 24 21.04 35.46 -7.86
CA PRO A 24 21.16 34.27 -8.69
C PRO A 24 21.92 33.13 -7.97
N GLY A 25 21.32 31.93 -8.00
CA GLY A 25 21.88 30.73 -7.36
C GLY A 25 21.40 30.44 -5.94
N ASP A 26 20.74 31.37 -5.23
CA ASP A 26 20.28 31.13 -3.85
C ASP A 26 19.27 29.98 -3.74
N ASN A 27 18.30 29.90 -4.65
CA ASN A 27 17.35 28.79 -4.70
C ASN A 27 18.06 27.44 -4.92
N ALA A 28 19.09 27.40 -5.77
CA ALA A 28 19.87 26.20 -6.01
C ALA A 28 20.68 25.79 -4.77
N ARG A 29 21.33 26.75 -4.10
CA ARG A 29 22.02 26.50 -2.82
C ARG A 29 21.07 25.99 -1.74
N LYS A 30 19.86 26.56 -1.65
CA LYS A 30 18.83 26.12 -0.71
C LYS A 30 18.38 24.69 -1.03
N LEU A 31 18.11 24.36 -2.29
CA LEU A 31 17.78 23.00 -2.72
C LEU A 31 18.91 22.01 -2.36
N ALA A 32 20.17 22.36 -2.58
CA ALA A 32 21.31 21.52 -2.22
C ALA A 32 21.37 21.22 -0.72
N ARG A 33 21.08 22.21 0.15
CA ARG A 33 21.01 22.02 1.60
C ARG A 33 19.84 21.11 2.01
N ILE A 34 18.68 21.26 1.37
CA ILE A 34 17.51 20.40 1.61
C ILE A 34 17.85 18.95 1.26
N VAL A 35 18.50 18.72 0.12
CA VAL A 35 18.93 17.37 -0.30
C VAL A 35 19.93 16.79 0.71
N ALA A 36 20.96 17.56 1.09
CA ALA A 36 21.95 17.09 2.07
C ALA A 36 21.32 16.76 3.43
N ALA A 37 20.37 17.57 3.90
CA ALA A 37 19.61 17.30 5.13
C ALA A 37 18.75 16.05 5.02
N GLY A 38 18.08 15.83 3.87
CA GLY A 38 17.30 14.62 3.59
C GLY A 38 18.16 13.36 3.60
N VAL A 39 19.36 13.41 2.98
CA VAL A 39 20.33 12.30 3.01
C VAL A 39 20.75 12.00 4.45
N LEU A 40 21.16 13.02 5.21
CA LEU A 40 21.57 12.84 6.60
C LEU A 40 20.46 12.22 7.46
N ALA A 41 19.23 12.71 7.32
CA ALA A 41 18.08 12.14 8.03
C ALA A 41 17.81 10.67 7.64
N GLY A 42 17.95 10.33 6.37
CA GLY A 42 17.84 8.96 5.87
C GLY A 42 18.89 8.03 6.46
N GLU A 43 20.17 8.44 6.46
CA GLU A 43 21.27 7.65 7.04
C GLU A 43 21.09 7.44 8.55
N LEU A 44 20.70 8.48 9.30
CA LEU A 44 20.41 8.34 10.74
C LEU A 44 19.26 7.37 11.00
N SER A 45 18.19 7.45 10.21
CA SER A 45 17.06 6.52 10.30
C SER A 45 17.47 5.08 9.99
N LEU A 46 18.29 4.88 8.95
CA LEU A 46 18.78 3.56 8.56
C LEU A 46 19.71 2.96 9.62
N CYS A 47 20.68 3.74 10.12
CA CYS A 47 21.57 3.32 11.20
C CYS A 47 20.77 2.95 12.46
N SER A 48 19.74 3.73 12.81
CA SER A 48 18.88 3.44 13.96
C SER A 48 18.08 2.15 13.75
N ALA A 49 17.53 1.92 12.56
CA ALA A 49 16.78 0.70 12.24
C ALA A 49 17.67 -0.56 12.23
N LEU A 50 18.93 -0.43 11.80
CA LEU A 50 19.92 -1.50 11.88
C LEU A 50 20.32 -1.80 13.32
N ALA A 51 20.62 -0.76 14.11
CA ALA A 51 21.01 -0.91 15.51
C ALA A 51 19.90 -1.49 16.38
N ALA A 52 18.63 -1.12 16.12
CA ALA A 52 17.46 -1.65 16.82
C ALA A 52 16.96 -2.99 16.25
N GLY A 53 17.49 -3.46 15.11
CA GLY A 53 17.04 -4.70 14.45
C GLY A 53 15.66 -4.61 13.79
N HIS A 54 15.09 -3.42 13.58
CA HIS A 54 13.75 -3.22 13.02
C HIS A 54 13.70 -3.14 11.49
N LEU A 55 14.85 -3.18 10.80
CA LEU A 55 14.91 -2.98 9.35
C LEU A 55 14.03 -3.97 8.57
N VAL A 56 14.14 -5.27 8.84
CA VAL A 56 13.34 -6.31 8.14
C VAL A 56 11.85 -6.19 8.43
N GLN A 57 11.49 -5.90 9.68
CA GLN A 57 10.10 -5.69 10.09
C GLN A 57 9.49 -4.51 9.32
N SER A 58 10.18 -3.37 9.26
CA SER A 58 9.72 -2.19 8.51
C SER A 58 9.59 -2.49 7.01
N HIS A 59 10.51 -3.28 6.45
CA HIS A 59 10.47 -3.70 5.06
C HIS A 59 9.24 -4.57 4.76
N MET A 60 8.94 -5.55 5.61
CA MET A 60 7.75 -6.40 5.49
C MET A 60 6.45 -5.60 5.66
N ALA A 61 6.44 -4.60 6.52
CA ALA A 61 5.25 -3.79 6.78
C ALA A 61 4.94 -2.78 5.66
N HIS A 62 5.97 -2.13 5.08
CA HIS A 62 5.76 -0.97 4.21
C HIS A 62 6.18 -1.19 2.75
N ASN A 63 7.12 -2.09 2.49
CA ASN A 63 7.65 -2.35 1.14
C ASN A 63 7.20 -3.70 0.57
N ARG A 64 6.34 -4.45 1.28
CA ARG A 64 5.72 -5.68 0.79
C ARG A 64 4.21 -5.58 0.89
N SER A 65 3.52 -5.75 -0.24
CA SER A 65 2.07 -5.85 -0.26
C SER A 65 1.61 -7.03 0.59
N ALA A 66 0.58 -6.82 1.41
CA ALA A 66 -0.04 -7.90 2.16
C ALA A 66 -0.44 -9.03 1.19
N PRO A 67 -0.12 -10.31 1.48
CA PRO A 67 -0.56 -11.40 0.64
C PRO A 67 -2.09 -11.38 0.58
N ALA A 68 -2.64 -11.45 -0.63
CA ALA A 68 -4.08 -11.49 -0.86
C ALA A 68 -4.67 -12.64 -0.02
N THR A 69 -5.33 -12.29 1.08
CA THR A 69 -6.06 -13.24 1.88
C THR A 69 -7.19 -13.69 0.98
N ARG A 70 -7.10 -14.92 0.44
CA ARG A 70 -8.23 -15.54 -0.24
C ARG A 70 -9.38 -15.49 0.77
N THR A 71 -10.36 -14.62 0.53
CA THR A 71 -11.63 -14.65 1.26
C THR A 71 -12.14 -16.07 1.10
N SER A 72 -12.11 -16.85 2.17
CA SER A 72 -12.73 -18.16 2.20
C SER A 72 -14.22 -17.92 1.97
N THR A 73 -14.66 -18.04 0.72
CA THR A 73 -16.08 -18.14 0.40
C THR A 73 -16.62 -19.29 1.27
N PRO A 74 -17.54 -19.03 2.22
CA PRO A 74 -18.14 -20.10 2.97
C PRO A 74 -18.84 -21.00 1.96
N ALA A 75 -18.52 -22.29 1.94
CA ALA A 75 -19.32 -23.26 1.22
C ALA A 75 -20.76 -23.17 1.73
N PRO A 76 -21.79 -23.14 0.88
CA PRO A 76 -23.16 -23.12 1.35
C PRO A 76 -23.43 -24.41 2.14
N GLY A 77 -23.71 -24.25 3.44
CA GLY A 77 -24.02 -25.33 4.35
C GLY A 77 -25.27 -26.09 3.89
N GLY A 78 -25.23 -27.42 4.04
CA GLY A 78 -26.31 -28.31 3.67
C GLY A 78 -27.64 -27.91 4.32
N MET A 79 -28.62 -27.60 3.47
CA MET A 79 -30.00 -27.39 3.89
C MET A 79 -30.68 -28.77 3.98
N ALA A 80 -30.77 -29.32 5.18
CA ALA A 80 -31.72 -30.36 5.49
C ALA A 80 -33.15 -29.83 5.29
N THR A 81 -34.00 -30.56 4.57
CA THR A 81 -35.45 -30.35 4.62
C THR A 81 -36.14 -31.68 5.00
N PRO A 82 -36.92 -31.72 6.08
CA PRO A 82 -37.84 -32.81 6.37
C PRO A 82 -39.25 -32.38 5.96
N VAL A 83 -39.86 -33.03 4.95
CA VAL A 83 -41.32 -33.01 4.80
C VAL A 83 -41.81 -34.41 4.41
N THR A 84 -42.49 -35.01 5.37
CA THR A 84 -43.19 -36.29 5.35
C THR A 84 -44.52 -36.24 4.56
N LEU A 85 -44.71 -37.29 3.74
CA LEU A 85 -45.91 -38.13 3.58
C LEU A 85 -47.26 -37.54 3.08
N ALA A 86 -47.66 -37.94 1.87
CA ALA A 86 -49.06 -38.13 1.47
C ALA A 86 -49.17 -39.29 0.45
N MET A 87 -49.65 -40.47 0.88
CA MET A 87 -50.98 -41.04 0.60
C MET A 87 -51.04 -42.08 -0.55
N THR A 88 -50.87 -43.35 -0.16
CA THR A 88 -51.71 -44.53 -0.48
C THR A 88 -52.43 -44.70 -1.82
N GLY A 89 -52.21 -45.89 -2.43
CA GLY A 89 -53.16 -46.65 -3.27
C GLY A 89 -52.69 -46.80 -4.72
N GLY A 90 -52.59 -47.97 -5.35
CA GLY A 90 -52.91 -49.37 -5.03
C GLY A 90 -52.72 -50.23 -6.28
N ASN A 91 -52.64 -51.56 -6.11
CA ASN A 91 -52.76 -52.63 -7.13
C ASN A 91 -51.69 -52.70 -8.25
N SER A 92 -51.20 -53.83 -8.76
CA SER A 92 -51.61 -55.25 -8.69
C SER A 92 -50.51 -56.13 -9.33
N GLU A 93 -50.43 -57.39 -8.90
CA GLU A 93 -49.73 -58.56 -9.46
C GLU A 93 -49.28 -58.54 -10.93
N ARG A 94 -48.12 -59.16 -11.23
CA ARG A 94 -48.03 -60.52 -11.79
C ARG A 94 -46.58 -60.98 -12.03
N ARG A 95 -46.30 -62.15 -11.44
CA ARG A 95 -45.47 -63.29 -11.89
C ARG A 95 -44.05 -63.04 -12.41
#